data_AF-A0A1X0QPF0-F1
#
_entry.id   AF-A0A1X0QPF0-F1
#
_cell.length_a   1.000
_cell.length_b   1.000
_cell.length_c   1.000
_cell.angle_alpha   90.00
_cell.angle_beta   90.00
_cell.angle_gamma   90.00
#
_symmetry.space_group_name_H-M   'P 1'
#
loop_
_entity.id
_entity.type
_entity.pdbx_description
1 polymer ?
#
loop_
_entity_poly.entity_id
_entity_poly.type
_entity_poly.pdbx_seq_one_letter_code
_entity_poly.pdbx_strand_id
1 'polypeptide(L)' 'MFKKNPNQYFYRHNEPGEEQWLHDWSDEEKSLFLKIANEHGCGDKWGLFATYIPHRLLSSSHIEEWTDI' A
#
# COMPACT_ATOMS: atom_id res chain seq x y z
N MET A 1 11.56 -16.58 9.95
CA MET A 1 10.39 -16.61 10.86
C MET A 1 9.50 -15.41 10.53
N PHE A 2 8.84 -15.46 9.37
CA PHE A 2 7.83 -14.47 8.99
C PHE A 2 6.53 -15.25 8.78
N LYS A 3 5.38 -14.58 8.88
CA LYS A 3 4.04 -15.11 8.55
C LYS A 3 3.26 -15.75 9.70
N LYS A 4 2.99 -14.99 10.77
CA LYS A 4 1.69 -15.17 11.46
C LYS A 4 0.61 -14.23 10.92
N ASN A 5 0.98 -13.06 10.40
CA ASN A 5 0.03 -12.12 9.82
C ASN A 5 0.73 -11.24 8.75
N PRO A 6 0.69 -11.63 7.46
CA PRO A 6 1.36 -10.88 6.40
C PRO A 6 0.75 -9.48 6.21
N ASN A 7 -0.57 -9.34 6.38
CA ASN A 7 -1.22 -8.03 6.32
C ASN A 7 -0.66 -7.05 7.36
N GLN A 8 -0.44 -7.50 8.59
CA GLN A 8 0.16 -6.64 9.63
C GLN A 8 1.62 -6.28 9.34
N TYR A 9 2.38 -7.19 8.73
CA TYR A 9 3.76 -6.91 8.33
C TYR A 9 3.80 -5.82 7.26
N PHE A 10 3.09 -6.05 6.15
CA PHE A 10 3.14 -5.15 4.99
C PHE A 10 2.42 -3.81 5.21
N TYR A 11 1.63 -3.70 6.28
CA TYR A 11 1.10 -2.41 6.71
C TYR A 11 2.18 -1.45 7.22
N ARG A 12 3.33 -1.97 7.65
CA ARG A 12 4.42 -1.18 8.28
C ARG A 12 5.77 -1.33 7.60
N HIS A 13 5.89 -2.28 6.68
CA HIS A 13 7.15 -2.66 6.06
C HIS A 13 6.94 -3.01 4.59
N ASN A 14 7.87 -2.62 3.73
CA ASN A 14 7.92 -3.11 2.35
C ASN A 14 8.49 -4.53 2.32
N GLU A 15 8.65 -5.08 1.12
CA GLU A 15 9.42 -6.30 0.94
C GLU A 15 10.84 -6.14 1.53
N PRO A 16 11.41 -7.17 2.17
CA PRO A 16 12.78 -7.10 2.67
C PRO A 16 13.78 -6.74 1.57
N GLY A 17 14.50 -5.62 1.76
CA GLY A 17 15.48 -5.12 0.79
C GLY A 17 14.91 -4.11 -0.22
N GLU A 18 13.62 -3.85 -0.17
CA GLU A 18 12.98 -2.80 -0.96
C GLU A 18 13.09 -1.45 -0.24
N GLU A 19 13.51 -0.42 -0.97
CA GLU A 19 13.57 0.94 -0.45
C GLU A 19 12.15 1.48 -0.22
N GLN A 20 11.96 2.25 0.85
CA GLN A 20 10.72 2.95 1.10
C GLN A 20 10.82 4.39 0.58
N TRP A 21 9.90 4.76 -0.30
CA TRP A 21 9.83 6.14 -0.80
C TRP A 21 9.10 7.04 0.20
N LEU A 22 9.77 8.12 0.59
CA LEU A 22 9.28 9.11 1.57
C LEU A 22 8.83 10.43 0.92
N HIS A 23 8.92 10.54 -0.41
CA HIS A 23 8.41 11.69 -1.14
C HIS A 23 6.88 11.61 -1.30
N ASP A 24 6.26 12.73 -1.68
CA ASP A 24 4.83 12.79 -1.98
C ASP A 24 4.46 11.83 -3.12
N TRP A 25 3.18 11.44 -3.18
CA TRP A 25 2.67 10.57 -4.23
C TRP A 25 2.67 11.30 -5.58
N SER A 26 3.35 10.72 -6.56
CA SER A 26 3.28 11.16 -7.95
C SER A 26 1.93 10.78 -8.58
N ASP A 27 1.61 11.38 -9.72
CA ASP A 27 0.36 11.10 -10.42
C ASP A 27 0.34 9.69 -11.05
N GLU A 28 1.51 9.15 -11.39
CA GLU A 28 1.69 7.77 -11.82
C GLU A 28 1.37 6.78 -10.69
N GLU A 29 1.84 7.07 -9.47
CA GLU A 29 1.60 6.22 -8.30
C GLU A 29 0.13 6.21 -7.91
N LYS A 30 -0.54 7.37 -7.96
CA LYS A 30 -2.01 7.48 -7.74
C LYS A 30 -2.78 6.71 -8.82
N SER A 31 -2.36 6.82 -10.07
CA SER A 31 -2.98 6.09 -11.19
C SER A 31 -2.82 4.58 -11.02
N LEU A 32 -1.65 4.12 -10.57
CA LEU A 32 -1.39 2.72 -10.24
C LEU A 32 -2.28 2.27 -9.08
N PHE A 33 -2.38 3.06 -8.01
CA PHE A 33 -3.27 2.77 -6.88
C PHE A 33 -4.71 2.55 -7.33
N LEU A 34 -5.27 3.49 -8.09
CA LEU A 34 -6.65 3.42 -8.57
C LEU A 34 -6.87 2.20 -9.46
N LYS A 35 -5.90 1.87 -10.33
CA LYS A 35 -5.95 0.68 -11.17
C LYS A 35 -6.03 -0.59 -10.32
N ILE A 36 -5.11 -0.76 -9.37
CA ILE A 36 -5.07 -1.95 -8.50
C ILE A 36 -6.32 -2.02 -7.62
N ALA A 37 -6.81 -0.89 -7.11
CA ALA A 37 -8.06 -0.81 -6.35
C ALA A 37 -9.27 -1.26 -7.18
N ASN A 38 -9.32 -0.90 -8.46
CA ASN A 38 -10.36 -1.35 -9.37
C ASN A 38 -10.26 -2.86 -9.68
N GLU A 39 -9.04 -3.37 -9.89
CA GLU A 39 -8.79 -4.77 -10.26
C GLU A 39 -8.99 -5.74 -9.09
N HIS A 40 -8.55 -5.38 -7.88
CA HIS A 40 -8.50 -6.27 -6.72
C HIS A 40 -9.47 -5.90 -5.61
N GLY A 41 -10.04 -4.69 -5.64
CA GLY A 41 -10.77 -4.10 -4.52
C GLY A 41 -9.84 -3.61 -3.40
N CYS A 42 -10.26 -2.56 -2.70
CA CYS A 42 -9.62 -2.07 -1.50
C CYS A 42 -10.47 -2.39 -0.26
N GLY A 43 -10.22 -3.54 0.36
CA GLY A 43 -10.93 -4.01 1.55
C GLY A 43 -10.21 -3.70 2.86
N ASP A 44 -10.29 -4.62 3.82
CA ASP A 44 -9.65 -4.49 5.14
C ASP A 44 -8.18 -4.97 5.17
N LYS A 45 -7.64 -5.41 4.04
CA LYS A 45 -6.29 -5.99 3.90
C LYS A 45 -5.29 -5.02 3.28
N TRP A 46 -5.19 -3.82 3.83
CA TRP A 46 -4.32 -2.75 3.32
C TRP A 46 -2.84 -3.09 3.23
N GLY A 47 -2.31 -3.90 4.13
CA GLY A 47 -0.92 -4.35 4.03
C GLY A 47 -0.71 -5.27 2.84
N LEU A 48 -1.63 -6.21 2.58
CA LEU A 48 -1.55 -7.05 1.38
C LEU A 48 -1.80 -6.24 0.10
N PHE A 49 -2.65 -5.22 0.17
CA PHE A 49 -2.88 -4.33 -0.95
C PHE A 49 -1.62 -3.49 -1.28
N ALA A 50 -0.89 -3.03 -0.26
CA ALA A 50 0.35 -2.28 -0.42
C ALA A 50 1.43 -3.04 -1.21
N THR A 51 1.43 -4.38 -1.17
CA THR A 51 2.43 -5.17 -1.93
C THR A 51 2.29 -5.06 -3.45
N TYR A 52 1.16 -4.54 -3.96
CA TYR A 52 0.99 -4.25 -5.39
C TYR A 52 1.59 -2.91 -5.82
N ILE A 53 1.96 -2.06 -4.86
CA ILE A 53 2.48 -0.72 -5.11
C ILE A 53 3.90 -0.68 -4.54
N PRO A 54 4.93 -0.89 -5.39
CA PRO A 54 6.31 -0.93 -4.96
C PRO A 54 6.70 0.31 -4.17
N HIS A 55 7.61 0.14 -3.23
CA HIS A 55 8.18 1.20 -2.41
C HIS A 55 7.21 1.91 -1.46
N ARG A 56 5.90 1.62 -1.51
CA ARG A 56 4.86 2.34 -0.76
C ARG A 56 4.30 1.52 0.39
N LEU A 57 4.20 2.22 1.53
CA LEU A 57 3.40 1.80 2.67
C LEU A 57 2.06 2.51 2.66
N LEU A 58 0.97 1.74 2.73
CA LEU A 58 -0.36 2.29 2.93
C LEU A 58 -0.68 2.30 4.43
N SER A 59 -0.06 3.26 5.10
CA SER A 59 -0.46 3.72 6.43
C SER A 59 -1.87 4.35 6.36
N SER A 60 -2.69 4.12 7.38
CA SER A 60 -4.02 4.74 7.54
C SER A 60 -4.05 6.25 7.30
N SER A 61 -2.94 6.94 7.59
CA SER A 61 -2.81 8.38 7.36
C SER A 61 -2.92 8.80 5.89
N HIS A 62 -2.44 7.97 4.95
CA HIS A 62 -2.59 8.25 3.52
C HIS A 62 -3.99 7.87 3.05
N ILE A 63 -4.56 6.79 3.61
CA ILE A 63 -5.84 6.23 3.18
C ILE A 63 -6.96 7.25 3.39
N GLU A 64 -6.96 7.98 4.50
CA GLU A 64 -7.96 9.01 4.81
C GLU A 64 -8.00 10.15 3.79
N GLU A 65 -6.88 10.49 3.13
CA GLU A 65 -6.84 11.51 2.07
C GLU A 65 -7.48 11.05 0.75
N TRP A 66 -7.52 9.75 0.49
CA TRP A 66 -8.00 9.18 -0.78
C TRP A 66 -9.35 8.45 -0.66
N THR A 67 -9.86 8.20 0.55
CA THR A 67 -11.14 7.52 0.79
C THR A 67 -12.36 8.44 0.85
N ASP A 68 -12.21 9.75 0.61
CA ASP A 68 -13.33 10.68 0.36
C ASP A 68 -13.93 10.53 -1.06
N ILE A 69 -13.73 9.37 -1.72
CA ILE A 69 -14.29 8.99 -3.02
C ILE A 69 -15.42 7.97 -2.82
#